data_AF-M2SHM1-F1
#
_entry.id   AF-M2SHM1-F1
#
_cell.length_a   1.000
_cell.length_b   1.000
_cell.length_c   1.000
_cell.angle_alpha   90.00
_cell.angle_beta   90.00
_cell.angle_gamma   90.00
#
_symmetry.space_group_name_H-M   'P 1'
#
loop_
_entity.id
_entity.type
_entity.pdbx_description
1 polymer ?
#
loop_
_entity_poly.entity_id
_entity_poly.type
_entity_poly.pdbx_seq_one_letter_code
_entity_poly.pdbx_strand_id
1 'polypeptide(L)' 'MRLDLIKELYESPKYGYAGIEEIVRQLSKVFAIPRMRTKVQEILGNCLAC' A
#
# COMPACT_ATOMS: atom_id res chain seq x y z
N MET A 1 2.64 12.81 -5.77
CA MET A 1 2.02 11.48 -6.01
C MET A 1 1.72 10.87 -4.64
N ARG A 2 0.57 10.20 -4.50
CA ARG A 2 -0.06 9.79 -3.22
C ARG A 2 0.67 8.60 -2.55
N LEU A 3 1.97 8.79 -2.27
CA LEU A 3 2.91 7.82 -1.69
C LEU A 3 2.78 7.77 -0.16
N ASP A 4 2.72 8.94 0.48
CA ASP A 4 2.53 9.07 1.93
C ASP A 4 1.28 8.36 2.41
N LEU A 5 0.18 8.41 1.64
CA LEU A 5 -1.07 7.75 1.99
C LEU A 5 -0.96 6.22 2.03
N ILE A 6 -0.06 5.63 1.24
CA ILE A 6 0.17 4.17 1.22
C ILE A 6 1.02 3.76 2.43
N LYS A 7 2.03 4.58 2.78
CA LYS A 7 2.81 4.40 4.02
C LYS A 7 1.94 4.58 5.26
N GLU A 8 1.14 5.63 5.32
CA GLU A 8 0.25 5.92 6.45
C GLU A 8 -0.81 4.81 6.62
N LEU A 9 -1.34 4.25 5.52
CA LEU A 9 -2.17 3.06 5.58
C LEU A 9 -1.41 1.83 6.10
N TYR A 10 -0.16 1.61 5.66
CA TYR A 10 0.64 0.49 6.14
C TYR A 10 1.05 0.62 7.62
N GLU A 11 1.38 1.82 8.10
CA GLU A 11 1.72 2.08 9.50
C GLU A 11 0.48 2.13 10.40
N SER A 12 -0.70 2.33 9.82
CA SER A 12 -1.94 2.31 10.58
C SER A 12 -2.21 0.89 11.13
N PRO A 13 -2.42 0.71 12.44
CA PRO A 13 -2.61 -0.61 13.06
C PRO A 13 -3.83 -1.36 12.50
N LYS A 14 -4.75 -0.64 11.86
CA LYS A 14 -5.98 -1.17 11.24
C LYS A 14 -5.73 -1.88 9.91
N TYR A 15 -4.64 -1.53 9.20
CA TYR A 15 -4.36 -1.99 7.84
C TYR A 15 -2.96 -2.60 7.70
N GLY A 16 -1.97 -2.15 8.49
CA GLY A 16 -0.63 -2.72 8.54
C GLY A 16 -0.59 -4.20 8.92
N TYR A 17 -1.46 -4.61 9.85
CA TYR A 17 -1.57 -6.01 10.26
C TYR A 17 -2.22 -6.92 9.20
N ALA A 18 -3.02 -6.35 8.30
CA ALA A 18 -3.73 -7.10 7.26
C ALA A 18 -2.84 -7.41 6.04
N GLY A 19 -1.64 -6.82 5.98
CA GLY A 19 -0.66 -7.07 4.94
C GLY A 19 -0.93 -6.33 3.63
N ILE A 20 0.02 -6.48 2.69
CA ILE A 20 0.06 -5.76 1.41
C ILE A 20 -1.23 -5.96 0.59
N GLU A 21 -1.83 -7.15 0.65
CA GLU A 21 -3.01 -7.49 -0.14
C GLU A 21 -4.25 -6.69 0.26
N GLU A 22 -4.46 -6.44 1.56
CA GLU A 22 -5.59 -5.65 2.06
C GLU A 22 -5.45 -4.18 1.63
N ILE A 23 -4.23 -3.64 1.71
CA ILE A 23 -3.93 -2.27 1.26
C ILE A 23 -4.17 -2.13 -0.24
N VAL A 24 -3.70 -3.09 -1.05
CA VAL A 24 -3.97 -3.12 -2.50
C VAL A 24 -5.47 -3.21 -2.78
N ARG A 25 -6.23 -3.98 -2.00
CA ARG A 25 -7.68 -4.15 -2.17
C ARG A 25 -8.44 -2.87 -1.85
N GLN A 26 -8.09 -2.16 -0.77
CA GLN A 26 -8.69 -0.87 -0.42
C GLN A 26 -8.35 0.20 -1.46
N LEU A 27 -7.08 0.26 -1.86
CA LEU A 27 -6.63 1.21 -2.86
C LEU A 27 -7.26 0.94 -4.23
N SER A 28 -7.45 -0.32 -4.62
CA SER A 28 -8.12 -0.69 -5.88
C SER A 28 -9.60 -0.29 -5.90
N LYS A 29 -10.27 -0.17 -4.75
CA LYS A 29 -11.66 0.34 -4.67
C LYS A 29 -11.73 1.84 -4.91
N VAL A 30 -10.73 2.59 -4.45
CA VAL A 30 -10.71 4.06 -4.54
C VAL A 30 -10.03 4.54 -5.82
N PHE A 31 -9.13 3.72 -6.38
CA PHE A 31 -8.33 4.06 -7.54
C PHE A 31 -8.35 2.95 -8.58
N ALA A 32 -8.79 3.29 -9.79
CA ALA A 32 -8.63 2.45 -10.97
C ALA A 32 -7.22 2.63 -11.58
N ILE A 33 -6.17 2.27 -10.83
CA ILE A 33 -4.79 2.34 -11.31
C ILE A 33 -4.33 0.95 -11.78
N PRO A 34 -3.89 0.81 -13.04
CA PRO A 34 -3.29 -0.43 -13.51
C PRO A 34 -1.98 -0.71 -12.75
N ARG A 35 -1.74 -1.98 -12.40
CA ARG A 35 -0.54 -2.46 -11.68
C ARG A 35 -0.40 -1.89 -10.25
N MET A 36 -1.52 -1.72 -9.54
CA MET A 36 -1.54 -1.24 -8.15
C MET A 36 -0.68 -2.09 -7.22
N ARG A 37 -0.71 -3.42 -7.38
CA ARG A 37 0.09 -4.37 -6.58
C ARG A 37 1.58 -4.08 -6.71
N THR A 38 2.08 -3.90 -7.93
CA THR A 38 3.50 -3.61 -8.18
C THR A 38 3.92 -2.30 -7.53
N LYS A 39 3.10 -1.24 -7.66
CA LYS A 39 3.37 0.04 -7.00
C LYS A 39 3.42 -0.08 -5.48
N VAL A 40 2.45 -0.75 -4.86
CA VAL A 40 2.43 -0.92 -3.40
C VAL A 40 3.63 -1.76 -2.95
N GLN A 41 4.00 -2.81 -3.70
CA GLN A 41 5.18 -3.60 -3.42
C GLN A 41 6.49 -2.82 -3.60
N GLU A 42 6.59 -1.92 -4.58
CA GLU A 42 7.77 -1.08 -4.79
C GLU A 42 7.95 -0.09 -3.61
N ILE A 43 6.83 0.47 -3.13
CA ILE A 43 6.80 1.40 -2.00
C ILE A 43 7.12 0.72 -0.68
N LEU A 44 6.49 -0.41 -0.42
CA LEU A 44 6.68 -1.17 0.82
C LEU A 44 7.97 -2.00 0.80
N GLY A 45 8.39 -2.48 -0.37
CA GLY A 45 9.66 -3.18 -0.58
C GLY A 45 10.85 -2.28 -0.31
N ASN A 46 10.79 -1.01 -0.73
CA ASN A 46 11.76 0.00 -0.28
C ASN A 46 11.67 0.31 1.23
N CYS A 47 10.50 0.11 1.85
CA CYS A 47 10.30 0.36 3.28
C CYS A 47 10.80 -0.80 4.17
N LEU A 48 10.74 -2.04 3.68
CA LEU A 48 11.26 -3.25 4.34
C LEU A 48 12.79 -3.41 4.23
N ALA A 49 13.44 -2.61 3.41
CA ALA A 49 14.91 -2.51 3.34
C ALA A 49 15.49 -1.52 4.38
N CYS A 50 14.65 -0.90 5.23
CA CYS A 50 15.06 -0.10 6.39
C CYS A 50 15.03 -0.92 7.68
#